data_AF-A0A3M2TDY9-F1
#
_entry.id   AF-A0A3M2TDY9-F1
#
_cell.length_a   1.000
_cell.length_b   1.000
_cell.length_c   1.000
_cell.angle_alpha   90.00
_cell.angle_beta   90.00
_cell.angle_gamma   90.00
#
_symmetry.space_group_name_H-M   'P 1'
#
loop_
_entity.id
_entity.type
_entity.pdbx_description
1 polymer ?
#
loop_
_entity_poly.entity_id
_entity_poly.type
_entity_poly.pdbx_seq_one_letter_code
_entity_poly.pdbx_strand_id
1 'polypeptide(L)'
;MTSANRDGRQLRSFTTHLNEPNILASYRPTFGSSPLNNPKTARIFAHFLHSTGPSLSIFERHPADSSIVLGAPVPAAQQGLWTYTLPLLALENQALLQAILAVSSLHISFLQRAPSTPALKHYHYALRRIGSAVSLPLRRKQIGTLAAILLLGYYEVIAAEYTKWSSHMGGSSQLLREIDFATMTRDLRAHHRGVRAQREQVAQSSLWFSGDHFDSGTLEDDPFAEREGSIDERFIGSVMGQVVNYDEFAQVDNGRAHEPKKRFSRKDIENHRILCDLYWWYKKQDIIQTLISGKKLLLVNLPDR
;
A
#
# COMPACT_ATOMS: atom_id res chain seq x y z
N MET A 1 10.43 -12.56 -31.81
CA MET A 1 11.33 -11.83 -30.88
C MET A 1 11.29 -10.36 -31.27
N THR A 2 10.47 -9.57 -30.58
CA THR A 2 10.23 -8.17 -30.93
C THR A 2 10.71 -7.31 -29.76
N SER A 3 11.91 -6.78 -29.99
CA SER A 3 12.70 -5.82 -29.22
C SER A 3 11.97 -4.98 -28.17
N ALA A 4 12.35 -5.19 -26.91
CA ALA A 4 12.03 -4.38 -25.73
C ALA A 4 12.82 -3.06 -25.66
N ASN A 5 13.07 -2.41 -26.81
CA ASN A 5 14.03 -1.30 -26.90
C ASN A 5 13.48 -0.07 -27.66
N ARG A 6 12.15 0.13 -27.66
CA ARG A 6 11.49 1.27 -28.36
C ARG A 6 10.79 2.29 -27.47
N ASP A 7 10.81 2.15 -26.14
CA ASP A 7 10.28 3.18 -25.24
C ASP A 7 11.36 4.19 -24.88
N GLY A 8 11.85 4.88 -25.91
CA GLY A 8 12.68 6.07 -25.73
C GLY A 8 11.83 7.20 -25.15
N ARG A 9 11.98 7.50 -23.85
CA ARG A 9 11.60 8.77 -23.18
C ARG A 9 10.33 9.47 -23.72
N GLN A 10 9.22 8.76 -23.92
CA GLN A 10 7.94 9.45 -24.02
C GLN A 10 7.56 9.92 -22.62
N LEU A 11 7.51 11.24 -22.42
CA LEU A 11 6.94 11.82 -21.21
C LEU A 11 5.51 11.29 -21.07
N ARG A 12 5.21 10.66 -19.92
CA ARG A 12 3.89 10.11 -19.62
C ARG A 12 2.83 11.20 -19.80
N SER A 13 1.84 10.95 -20.65
CA SER A 13 0.69 11.84 -20.77
C SER A 13 -0.35 11.56 -19.67
N PHE A 14 -0.81 12.62 -19.01
CA PHE A 14 -1.90 12.56 -18.04
C PHE A 14 -3.30 12.55 -18.69
N THR A 15 -3.39 12.68 -20.01
CA THR A 15 -4.67 12.78 -20.72
C THR A 15 -5.00 11.56 -21.58
N THR A 16 -4.13 10.54 -21.60
CA THR A 16 -4.27 9.33 -22.44
C THR A 16 -5.61 8.62 -22.29
N HIS A 17 -6.23 8.71 -21.12
CA HIS A 17 -7.53 8.07 -20.84
C HIS A 17 -8.70 9.06 -20.75
N LEU A 18 -8.46 10.33 -21.08
CA LEU A 18 -9.44 11.42 -21.08
C LEU A 18 -9.88 11.75 -22.51
N ASN A 19 -10.38 10.74 -23.23
CA ASN A 19 -10.79 10.87 -24.63
C ASN A 19 -12.05 11.73 -24.83
N GLU A 20 -12.82 11.99 -23.76
CA GLU A 20 -14.03 12.80 -23.80
C GLU A 20 -13.79 14.15 -23.07
N PRO A 21 -13.98 15.29 -23.75
CA PRO A 21 -13.89 16.59 -23.11
C PRO A 21 -14.99 16.72 -22.05
N ASN A 22 -14.67 17.30 -20.90
CA ASN A 22 -15.61 17.55 -19.82
C ASN A 22 -16.35 16.30 -19.31
N ILE A 23 -15.65 15.17 -19.18
CA ILE A 23 -16.22 13.90 -18.66
C ILE A 23 -16.96 14.10 -17.32
N LEU A 24 -16.46 15.04 -16.50
CA LEU A 24 -17.04 15.39 -15.20
C LEU A 24 -18.38 16.15 -15.29
N ALA A 25 -18.65 16.88 -16.38
CA ALA A 25 -19.86 17.69 -16.52
C ALA A 25 -21.13 16.82 -16.60
N SER A 26 -21.02 15.66 -17.26
CA SER A 26 -22.12 14.71 -17.42
C SER A 26 -22.06 13.55 -16.41
N TYR A 27 -21.06 13.55 -15.53
CA TYR A 27 -20.89 12.52 -14.51
C TYR A 27 -21.67 12.87 -13.23
N ARG A 28 -22.45 11.91 -12.74
CA ARG A 28 -23.21 12.04 -11.49
C ARG A 28 -22.73 10.97 -10.49
N PRO A 29 -21.89 11.34 -9.51
CA PRO A 29 -21.44 10.42 -8.46
C PRO A 29 -22.61 9.81 -7.69
N THR A 30 -22.64 8.48 -7.57
CA THR A 30 -23.59 7.76 -6.71
C THR A 30 -22.85 6.92 -5.67
N PHE A 31 -23.53 6.66 -4.56
CA PHE A 31 -22.96 5.92 -3.43
C PHE A 31 -22.57 4.47 -3.79
N GLY A 32 -23.29 3.84 -4.72
CA GLY A 32 -23.01 2.48 -5.23
C GLY A 32 -22.30 2.46 -6.59
N SER A 33 -21.77 3.60 -7.05
CA SER A 33 -20.99 3.67 -8.29
C SER A 33 -19.74 2.79 -8.16
N SER A 34 -19.62 1.81 -9.05
CA SER A 34 -18.45 0.96 -9.18
C SER A 34 -17.91 1.05 -10.60
N PRO A 35 -16.59 0.96 -10.82
CA PRO A 35 -16.04 0.82 -12.17
C PRO A 35 -16.60 -0.39 -12.91
N LEU A 36 -17.13 -1.39 -12.20
CA LEU A 36 -17.73 -2.59 -12.79
C LEU A 36 -19.15 -2.37 -13.34
N ASN A 37 -19.88 -1.35 -12.85
CA ASN A 37 -21.29 -1.14 -13.19
C ASN A 37 -21.59 0.19 -13.89
N ASN A 38 -20.62 1.11 -13.94
CA ASN A 38 -20.81 2.44 -14.53
C ASN A 38 -19.60 2.83 -15.40
N PRO A 39 -19.78 3.00 -16.73
CA PRO A 39 -18.67 3.26 -17.65
C PRO A 39 -17.95 4.59 -17.37
N LYS A 40 -18.63 5.61 -16.85
CA LYS A 40 -17.97 6.88 -16.47
C LYS A 40 -17.12 6.70 -15.22
N THR A 41 -17.63 5.93 -14.24
CA THR A 41 -16.85 5.57 -13.05
C THR A 41 -15.63 4.73 -13.44
N ALA A 42 -15.79 3.80 -14.40
CA ALA A 42 -14.69 3.01 -14.94
C ALA A 42 -13.59 3.87 -15.55
N ARG A 43 -13.94 4.92 -16.32
CA ARG A 43 -12.96 5.85 -16.89
C ARG A 43 -12.25 6.69 -15.84
N ILE A 44 -12.96 7.21 -14.84
CA ILE A 44 -12.35 7.94 -13.72
C ILE A 44 -11.42 7.01 -12.94
N PHE A 45 -11.81 5.76 -12.73
CA PHE A 45 -10.96 4.76 -12.10
C PHE A 45 -9.72 4.43 -12.95
N ALA A 46 -9.86 4.27 -14.26
CA ALA A 46 -8.74 4.07 -15.18
C ALA A 46 -7.76 5.25 -15.18
N HIS A 47 -8.27 6.49 -15.10
CA HIS A 47 -7.42 7.69 -14.93
C HIS A 47 -6.61 7.64 -13.62
N PHE A 48 -7.15 7.03 -12.56
CA PHE A 48 -6.35 6.77 -11.38
C PHE A 48 -5.20 5.81 -11.71
N LEU A 49 -5.50 4.63 -12.25
CA LEU A 49 -4.50 3.59 -12.54
C LEU A 49 -3.34 4.09 -13.43
N HIS A 50 -3.67 4.86 -14.46
CA HIS A 50 -2.73 5.19 -15.52
C HIS A 50 -2.20 6.63 -15.47
N SER A 51 -2.66 7.46 -14.54
CA SER A 51 -2.18 8.84 -14.44
C SER A 51 -1.90 9.22 -13.00
N THR A 52 -2.88 9.05 -12.11
CA THR A 52 -2.74 9.58 -10.74
C THR A 52 -1.94 8.65 -9.81
N GLY A 53 -2.25 7.35 -9.81
CA GLY A 53 -1.58 6.33 -8.99
C GLY A 53 -0.06 6.29 -9.21
N PRO A 54 0.43 6.29 -10.45
CA PRO A 54 1.87 6.30 -10.71
C PRO A 54 2.60 7.54 -10.21
N SER A 55 1.94 8.70 -10.15
CA SER A 55 2.48 9.89 -9.48
C SER A 55 2.57 9.73 -7.96
N LEU A 56 1.77 8.83 -7.36
CA LEU A 56 1.90 8.43 -5.95
C LEU A 56 3.01 7.40 -5.72
N SER A 57 3.40 6.66 -6.77
CA SER A 57 4.27 5.49 -6.71
C SER A 57 5.76 5.76 -6.92
N ILE A 58 6.21 7.02 -6.82
CA ILE A 58 7.61 7.42 -7.10
C ILE A 58 8.63 6.69 -6.22
N PHE A 59 8.24 6.31 -4.99
CA PHE A 59 9.11 5.63 -4.02
C PHE A 59 8.44 4.38 -3.44
N GLU A 60 7.95 3.48 -4.27
CA GLU A 60 7.36 2.23 -3.80
C GLU A 60 8.34 1.05 -3.82
N ARG A 61 7.94 -0.06 -3.18
CA ARG A 61 8.66 -1.33 -3.30
C ARG A 61 8.76 -1.80 -4.75
N HIS A 62 7.74 -1.49 -5.56
CA HIS A 62 7.63 -1.87 -6.96
C HIS A 62 7.84 -0.64 -7.85
N PRO A 63 8.50 -0.79 -9.01
CA PRO A 63 8.68 0.31 -9.96
C PRO A 63 7.34 0.82 -10.49
N ALA A 64 7.23 2.14 -10.69
CA ALA A 64 6.01 2.82 -11.13
C ALA A 64 5.57 2.48 -12.57
N ASP A 65 6.44 1.85 -13.36
CA ASP A 65 6.24 1.50 -14.78
C ASP A 65 5.63 0.11 -14.97
N SER A 66 4.63 -0.22 -14.17
CA SER A 66 3.77 -1.39 -14.42
C SER A 66 2.73 -1.01 -15.47
N SER A 67 2.99 -1.33 -16.73
CA SER A 67 1.96 -1.31 -17.76
C SER A 67 0.99 -2.46 -17.48
N ILE A 68 -0.04 -2.19 -16.69
CA ILE A 68 -1.10 -3.17 -16.42
C ILE A 68 -1.85 -3.41 -17.72
N VAL A 69 -1.56 -4.53 -18.37
CA VAL A 69 -2.40 -5.05 -19.45
C VAL A 69 -3.59 -5.75 -18.80
N LEU A 70 -4.75 -5.09 -18.84
CA LEU A 70 -6.02 -5.68 -18.41
C LEU A 70 -6.25 -7.01 -19.15
N GLY A 71 -6.23 -8.14 -18.43
CA GLY A 71 -6.53 -9.46 -18.98
C GLY A 71 -5.45 -10.54 -18.79
N ALA A 72 -4.23 -10.17 -18.37
CA ALA A 72 -3.17 -11.12 -18.03
C ALA A 72 -2.83 -11.06 -16.53
N PRO A 73 -2.45 -12.18 -15.89
CA PRO A 73 -1.93 -12.16 -14.53
C PRO A 73 -0.64 -11.33 -14.49
N VAL A 74 -0.65 -10.25 -13.70
CA VAL A 74 0.53 -9.40 -13.49
C VAL A 74 1.46 -10.08 -12.49
N PRO A 75 2.75 -10.30 -12.80
CA PRO A 75 3.71 -10.87 -11.85
C PRO A 75 3.76 -10.08 -10.55
N ALA A 76 3.87 -10.76 -9.40
CA ALA A 76 3.87 -10.12 -8.08
C ALA A 76 4.92 -8.98 -7.96
N ALA A 77 6.10 -9.15 -8.59
CA ALA A 77 7.15 -8.15 -8.65
C ALA A 77 6.75 -6.82 -9.34
N GLN A 78 5.70 -6.83 -10.17
CA GLN A 78 5.20 -5.69 -10.94
C GLN A 78 3.89 -5.12 -10.40
N GLN A 79 3.39 -5.63 -9.27
CA GLN A 79 2.13 -5.20 -8.66
C GLN A 79 2.36 -3.97 -7.77
N GLY A 80 2.36 -2.78 -8.38
CA GLY A 80 2.50 -1.51 -7.64
C GLY A 80 1.36 -1.29 -6.63
N LEU A 81 1.64 -0.59 -5.54
CA LEU A 81 0.70 -0.38 -4.44
C LEU A 81 -0.51 0.41 -4.91
N TRP A 82 -0.28 1.61 -5.47
CA TRP A 82 -1.35 2.49 -5.96
C TRP A 82 -1.76 2.21 -7.41
N THR A 83 -1.00 1.40 -8.15
CA THR A 83 -1.30 1.09 -9.54
C THR A 83 -2.05 -0.23 -9.69
N TYR A 84 -1.86 -1.20 -8.80
CA TYR A 84 -2.46 -2.54 -8.89
C TYR A 84 -3.16 -2.96 -7.58
N THR A 85 -2.42 -3.05 -6.47
CA THR A 85 -2.86 -3.74 -5.25
C THR A 85 -4.03 -3.03 -4.56
N LEU A 86 -3.90 -1.74 -4.27
CA LEU A 86 -4.96 -0.97 -3.62
C LEU A 86 -6.16 -0.70 -4.53
N PRO A 87 -5.99 -0.43 -5.85
CA PRO A 87 -7.13 -0.40 -6.76
C PRO A 87 -7.94 -1.70 -6.81
N LEU A 88 -7.28 -2.86 -6.83
CA LEU A 88 -7.99 -4.14 -6.79
C LEU A 88 -8.75 -4.30 -5.45
N LEU A 89 -8.09 -4.00 -4.33
CA LEU A 89 -8.72 -4.00 -3.01
C LEU A 89 -9.91 -3.04 -2.92
N ALA A 90 -9.88 -1.92 -3.65
CA ALA A 90 -10.94 -0.93 -3.66
C ALA A 90 -12.26 -1.48 -4.21
N LEU A 91 -12.22 -2.47 -5.11
CA LEU A 91 -13.44 -3.08 -5.66
C LEU A 91 -14.29 -3.74 -4.55
N GLU A 92 -13.65 -4.21 -3.48
CA GLU A 92 -14.30 -4.80 -2.30
C GLU A 92 -14.44 -3.81 -1.14
N ASN A 93 -13.59 -2.76 -1.10
CA ASN A 93 -13.60 -1.75 -0.05
C ASN A 93 -14.18 -0.41 -0.55
N GLN A 94 -15.44 -0.15 -0.21
CA GLN A 94 -16.14 1.07 -0.62
C GLN A 94 -15.53 2.37 -0.09
N ALA A 95 -14.87 2.38 1.07
CA ALA A 95 -14.20 3.60 1.56
C ALA A 95 -13.02 3.95 0.64
N LEU A 96 -12.21 2.95 0.31
CA LEU A 96 -11.06 3.10 -0.57
C LEU A 96 -11.48 3.46 -1.99
N LEU A 97 -12.53 2.82 -2.53
CA LEU A 97 -13.04 3.13 -3.86
C LEU A 97 -13.46 4.59 -3.99
N GLN A 98 -14.23 5.08 -3.03
CA GLN A 98 -14.70 6.46 -3.04
C GLN A 98 -13.52 7.44 -2.89
N ALA A 99 -12.49 7.11 -2.11
CA ALA A 99 -11.27 7.91 -2.02
C ALA A 99 -10.49 7.96 -3.35
N ILE A 100 -10.34 6.81 -4.04
CA ILE A 100 -9.73 6.73 -5.38
C ILE A 100 -10.48 7.59 -6.38
N LEU A 101 -11.82 7.47 -6.42
CA LEU A 101 -12.66 8.27 -7.31
C LEU A 101 -12.60 9.76 -6.98
N ALA A 102 -12.49 10.13 -5.71
CA ALA A 102 -12.33 11.53 -5.29
C ALA A 102 -11.02 12.13 -5.80
N VAL A 103 -9.89 11.46 -5.53
CA VAL A 103 -8.56 11.92 -5.96
C VAL A 103 -8.46 12.00 -7.48
N SER A 104 -8.95 10.97 -8.18
CA SER A 104 -8.95 10.94 -9.64
C SER A 104 -9.83 12.04 -10.24
N SER A 105 -11.05 12.22 -9.73
CA SER A 105 -11.95 13.28 -10.19
C SER A 105 -11.37 14.67 -9.94
N LEU A 106 -10.69 14.88 -8.81
CA LEU A 106 -10.02 16.14 -8.51
C LEU A 106 -8.90 16.40 -9.53
N HIS A 107 -8.06 15.41 -9.80
CA HIS A 107 -6.99 15.53 -10.80
C HIS A 107 -7.55 15.83 -12.21
N ILE A 108 -8.60 15.13 -12.64
CA ILE A 108 -9.28 15.41 -13.92
C ILE A 108 -9.82 16.83 -13.96
N SER A 109 -10.41 17.32 -12.85
CA SER A 109 -10.98 18.67 -12.79
C SER A 109 -9.95 19.75 -13.07
N PHE A 110 -8.71 19.58 -12.59
CA PHE A 110 -7.60 20.48 -12.93
C PHE A 110 -7.20 20.37 -14.40
N LEU A 111 -7.05 19.16 -14.93
CA LEU A 111 -6.65 18.93 -16.32
C LEU A 111 -7.67 19.49 -17.33
N GLN A 112 -8.96 19.35 -17.04
CA GLN A 112 -10.05 19.81 -17.92
C GLN A 112 -10.57 21.20 -17.57
N ARG A 113 -10.02 21.86 -16.53
CA ARG A 113 -10.54 23.13 -15.97
C ARG A 113 -12.05 23.06 -15.68
N ALA A 114 -12.49 21.91 -15.19
CA ALA A 114 -13.88 21.62 -14.87
C ALA A 114 -14.15 21.84 -13.36
N PRO A 115 -15.41 22.02 -12.95
CA PRO A 115 -15.75 22.08 -11.53
C PRO A 115 -15.36 20.80 -10.79
N SER A 116 -14.80 20.94 -9.59
CA SER A 116 -14.42 19.83 -8.71
C SER A 116 -15.59 19.19 -7.94
N THR A 117 -16.83 19.61 -8.23
CA THR A 117 -18.05 19.13 -7.55
C THR A 117 -18.17 17.60 -7.53
N PRO A 118 -17.86 16.85 -8.61
CA PRO A 118 -17.89 15.39 -8.56
C PRO A 118 -16.86 14.80 -7.59
N ALA A 119 -15.67 15.42 -7.51
CA ALA A 119 -14.61 15.01 -6.59
C ALA A 119 -15.05 15.19 -5.13
N LEU A 120 -15.64 16.34 -4.80
CA LEU A 120 -16.17 16.63 -3.46
C LEU A 120 -17.27 15.64 -3.04
N LYS A 121 -18.14 15.22 -3.96
CA LYS A 121 -19.17 14.20 -3.65
C LYS A 121 -18.55 12.87 -3.24
N HIS A 122 -17.57 12.38 -4.02
CA HIS A 122 -16.86 11.15 -3.68
C HIS A 122 -16.07 11.27 -2.36
N TYR A 123 -15.44 12.43 -2.14
CA TYR A 123 -14.75 12.74 -0.89
C TYR A 123 -15.69 12.59 0.32
N HIS A 124 -16.90 13.15 0.27
CA HIS A 124 -17.88 13.02 1.35
C HIS A 124 -18.40 11.58 1.51
N TYR A 125 -18.59 10.83 0.43
CA TYR A 125 -18.94 9.41 0.52
C TYR A 125 -17.83 8.58 1.19
N ALA A 126 -16.57 8.85 0.86
CA ALA A 126 -15.41 8.23 1.48
C ALA A 126 -15.35 8.54 2.98
N LEU A 127 -15.45 9.83 3.37
CA LEU A 127 -15.49 10.25 4.77
C LEU A 127 -16.60 9.54 5.57
N ARG A 128 -17.82 9.45 5.02
CA ARG A 128 -18.92 8.76 5.70
C ARG A 128 -18.61 7.29 5.96
N ARG A 129 -18.00 6.60 4.98
CA ARG A 129 -17.60 5.18 5.13
C ARG A 129 -16.44 5.01 6.10
N ILE A 130 -15.44 5.89 6.04
CA ILE A 130 -14.32 5.91 6.99
C ILE A 130 -14.84 6.10 8.41
N GLY A 131 -15.73 7.08 8.64
CA GLY A 131 -16.32 7.33 9.96
C GLY A 131 -17.00 6.09 10.57
N SER A 132 -17.73 5.33 9.75
CA SER A 132 -18.31 4.05 10.19
C SER A 132 -17.29 2.91 10.35
N ALA A 133 -16.16 2.95 9.64
CA ALA A 133 -15.12 1.92 9.73
C ALA A 133 -14.23 2.15 10.96
N VAL A 134 -13.89 3.40 11.27
CA VAL A 134 -13.03 3.72 12.42
C VAL A 134 -13.73 3.52 13.77
N SER A 135 -15.05 3.59 13.80
CA SER A 135 -15.85 3.29 15.00
C SER A 135 -15.91 1.80 15.34
N LEU A 136 -15.51 0.91 14.43
CA LEU A 136 -15.54 -0.54 14.61
C LEU A 136 -14.11 -1.09 14.81
N PRO A 137 -13.78 -1.72 15.96
CA PRO A 137 -12.43 -2.18 16.27
C PRO A 137 -11.79 -3.11 15.23
N LEU A 138 -12.60 -3.96 14.58
CA LEU A 138 -12.13 -4.87 13.54
C LEU A 138 -11.91 -4.18 12.19
N ARG A 139 -12.68 -3.14 11.86
CA ARG A 139 -12.62 -2.47 10.56
C ARG A 139 -11.60 -1.34 10.52
N ARG A 140 -11.35 -0.69 11.65
CA ARG A 140 -10.36 0.39 11.75
C ARG A 140 -8.92 -0.07 11.48
N LYS A 141 -8.63 -1.35 11.73
CA LYS A 141 -7.32 -2.00 11.46
C LYS A 141 -7.20 -2.56 10.03
N GLN A 142 -8.25 -2.48 9.21
CA GLN A 142 -8.20 -2.99 7.84
C GLN A 142 -7.34 -2.10 6.95
N ILE A 143 -6.54 -2.73 6.09
CA ILE A 143 -5.70 -2.10 5.06
C ILE A 143 -6.49 -1.04 4.28
N GLY A 144 -7.68 -1.39 3.79
CA GLY A 144 -8.48 -0.48 2.98
C GLY A 144 -8.97 0.77 3.73
N THR A 145 -9.16 0.68 5.06
CA THR A 145 -9.53 1.84 5.89
C THR A 145 -8.35 2.79 6.03
N LEU A 146 -7.18 2.26 6.40
CA LEU A 146 -5.94 3.04 6.50
C LEU A 146 -5.59 3.67 5.15
N ALA A 147 -5.61 2.90 4.07
CA ALA A 147 -5.37 3.37 2.71
C ALA A 147 -6.34 4.48 2.29
N ALA A 148 -7.63 4.36 2.62
CA ALA A 148 -8.61 5.39 2.29
C ALA A 148 -8.34 6.71 3.01
N ILE A 149 -8.02 6.67 4.31
CA ILE A 149 -7.68 7.88 5.09
C ILE A 149 -6.42 8.53 4.54
N LEU A 150 -5.39 7.72 4.27
CA LEU A 150 -4.13 8.15 3.68
C LEU A 150 -4.35 8.83 2.33
N LEU A 151 -5.15 8.22 1.46
CA LEU A 151 -5.48 8.78 0.15
C LEU A 151 -6.32 10.06 0.23
N LEU A 152 -7.22 10.19 1.21
CA LEU A 152 -7.88 11.47 1.51
C LEU A 152 -6.91 12.52 2.04
N GLY A 153 -5.90 12.14 2.84
CA GLY A 153 -4.81 13.04 3.21
C GLY A 153 -4.12 13.62 1.96
N TYR A 154 -3.82 12.77 0.97
CA TYR A 154 -3.27 13.23 -0.31
C TYR A 154 -4.24 14.09 -1.12
N TYR A 155 -5.54 13.79 -1.10
CA TYR A 155 -6.56 14.66 -1.71
C TYR A 155 -6.43 16.10 -1.20
N GLU A 156 -6.25 16.28 0.11
CA GLU A 156 -6.09 17.61 0.71
C GLU A 156 -4.78 18.29 0.27
N VAL A 157 -3.72 17.52 0.00
CA VAL A 157 -2.49 18.07 -0.59
C VAL A 157 -2.76 18.64 -1.98
N ILE A 158 -3.46 17.89 -2.84
CA ILE A 158 -3.82 18.38 -4.19
C ILE A 158 -4.74 19.61 -4.08
N ALA A 159 -5.66 19.62 -3.10
CA ALA A 159 -6.58 20.72 -2.86
C ALA A 159 -5.95 21.92 -2.13
N ALA A 160 -4.68 21.82 -1.71
CA ALA A 160 -3.97 22.82 -0.90
C ALA A 160 -4.62 23.13 0.48
N GLU A 161 -5.27 22.14 1.09
CA GLU A 161 -6.01 22.26 2.36
C GLU A 161 -5.20 21.68 3.55
N TYR A 162 -4.23 22.45 4.04
CA TYR A 162 -3.29 21.99 5.07
C TYR A 162 -3.96 21.48 6.37
N THR A 163 -4.98 22.17 6.89
CA THR A 163 -5.62 21.83 8.17
C THR A 163 -6.30 20.46 8.11
N LYS A 164 -6.98 20.16 6.99
CA LYS A 164 -7.60 18.87 6.74
C LYS A 164 -6.55 17.79 6.50
N TRP A 165 -5.50 18.11 5.73
CA TRP A 165 -4.37 17.19 5.54
C TRP A 165 -3.78 16.76 6.87
N SER A 166 -3.44 17.71 7.74
CA SER A 166 -2.91 17.45 9.08
C SER A 166 -3.86 16.61 9.94
N SER A 167 -5.18 16.77 9.78
CA SER A 167 -6.18 16.00 10.53
C SER A 167 -6.22 14.54 10.08
N HIS A 168 -6.17 14.29 8.77
CA HIS A 168 -6.06 12.91 8.23
C HIS A 168 -4.76 12.25 8.69
N MET A 169 -3.64 12.97 8.67
CA MET A 169 -2.36 12.46 9.15
C MET A 169 -2.39 12.13 10.65
N GLY A 170 -3.01 12.96 11.48
CA GLY A 170 -3.23 12.65 12.89
C GLY A 170 -4.06 11.36 13.10
N GLY A 171 -5.15 11.21 12.35
CA GLY A 171 -5.98 10.00 12.39
C GLY A 171 -5.23 8.75 11.92
N SER A 172 -4.47 8.84 10.84
CA SER A 172 -3.61 7.75 10.36
C SER A 172 -2.55 7.36 11.39
N SER A 173 -1.93 8.33 12.06
CA SER A 173 -0.96 8.05 13.13
C SER A 173 -1.58 7.24 14.25
N GLN A 174 -2.83 7.54 14.64
CA GLN A 174 -3.51 6.79 15.69
C GLN A 174 -3.73 5.33 15.28
N LEU A 175 -4.21 5.08 14.06
CA LEU A 175 -4.43 3.73 13.56
C LEU A 175 -3.13 2.93 13.41
N LEU A 176 -2.06 3.57 12.94
CA LEU A 176 -0.75 2.91 12.78
C LEU A 176 -0.17 2.47 14.12
N ARG A 177 -0.41 3.20 15.21
CA ARG A 177 0.02 2.81 16.57
C ARG A 177 -0.72 1.58 17.10
N GLU A 178 -1.91 1.27 16.57
CA GLU A 178 -2.66 0.07 16.97
C GLU A 178 -2.21 -1.22 16.26
N ILE A 179 -1.34 -1.08 15.26
CA ILE A 179 -0.79 -2.18 14.47
C ILE A 179 0.53 -2.60 15.09
N ASP A 180 0.61 -3.85 15.54
CA ASP A 180 1.83 -4.42 16.13
C ASP A 180 2.82 -4.86 15.04
N PHE A 181 3.42 -3.87 14.37
CA PHE A 181 4.42 -4.11 13.32
C PHE A 181 5.60 -4.93 13.85
N ALA A 182 6.05 -4.67 15.08
CA ALA A 182 7.23 -5.29 15.64
C ALA A 182 7.04 -6.81 15.82
N THR A 183 5.96 -7.23 16.48
CA THR A 183 5.65 -8.66 16.65
C THR A 183 5.42 -9.33 15.30
N MET A 184 4.67 -8.70 14.39
CA MET A 184 4.41 -9.29 13.07
C MET A 184 5.69 -9.49 12.25
N THR A 185 6.59 -8.51 12.23
CA THR A 185 7.87 -8.62 11.51
C THR A 185 8.74 -9.70 12.13
N ARG A 186 8.84 -9.78 13.46
CA ARG A 186 9.60 -10.83 14.16
C ARG A 186 9.08 -12.22 13.81
N ASP A 187 7.76 -12.42 13.94
CA ASP A 187 7.13 -13.72 13.70
C ASP A 187 7.29 -14.16 12.23
N LEU A 188 7.18 -13.22 11.28
CA LEU A 188 7.41 -13.48 9.86
C LEU A 188 8.86 -13.85 9.55
N ARG A 189 9.84 -13.15 10.17
CA ARG A 189 11.26 -13.51 10.04
C ARG A 189 11.52 -14.91 10.61
N ALA A 190 10.96 -15.24 11.77
CA ALA A 190 11.04 -16.56 12.36
C ALA A 190 10.44 -17.64 11.44
N HIS A 191 9.29 -17.35 10.83
CA HIS A 191 8.66 -18.24 9.84
C HIS A 191 9.55 -18.48 8.62
N HIS A 192 10.11 -17.42 8.03
CA HIS A 192 11.00 -17.54 6.86
C HIS A 192 12.27 -18.36 7.19
N ARG A 193 12.85 -18.15 8.38
CA ARG A 193 13.98 -18.97 8.86
C ARG A 193 13.60 -20.44 9.01
N GLY A 194 12.45 -20.72 9.62
CA GLY A 194 11.95 -22.09 9.78
C GLY A 194 11.75 -22.81 8.43
N VAL A 195 11.15 -22.11 7.46
CA VAL A 195 10.99 -22.64 6.08
C VAL A 195 12.33 -22.88 5.42
N ARG A 196 13.30 -21.97 5.55
CA ARG A 196 14.65 -22.13 4.98
C ARG A 196 15.39 -23.31 5.61
N ALA A 197 15.39 -23.42 6.94
CA ALA A 197 16.05 -24.52 7.65
C ALA A 197 15.42 -25.88 7.31
N GLN A 198 14.10 -25.96 7.19
CA GLN A 198 13.41 -27.18 6.76
C GLN A 198 13.83 -27.57 5.33
N ARG A 199 13.96 -26.61 4.42
CA ARG A 199 14.43 -26.87 3.05
C ARG A 199 15.87 -27.34 3.01
N GLU A 200 16.77 -26.71 3.77
CA GLU A 200 18.17 -27.15 3.85
C GLU A 200 18.28 -28.59 4.38
N GLN A 201 17.47 -28.94 5.39
CA GLN A 201 17.39 -30.32 5.89
C GLN A 201 16.85 -31.29 4.84
N VAL A 202 15.78 -30.92 4.12
CA VAL A 202 15.23 -31.74 3.04
C VAL A 202 16.25 -31.89 1.91
N ALA A 203 16.90 -30.82 1.47
CA ALA A 203 17.93 -30.84 0.44
C ALA A 203 19.14 -31.71 0.81
N GLN A 204 19.59 -31.63 2.08
CA GLN A 204 20.65 -32.48 2.61
C GLN A 204 20.22 -33.95 2.68
N SER A 205 18.94 -34.23 2.96
CA SER A 205 18.40 -35.60 2.98
C SER A 205 18.08 -36.16 1.58
N SER A 206 17.69 -35.31 0.63
CA SER A 206 17.36 -35.68 -0.75
C SER A 206 18.61 -35.88 -1.61
N LEU A 207 19.77 -35.37 -1.20
CA LEU A 207 21.07 -35.73 -1.77
C LEU A 207 21.40 -37.23 -1.65
N TRP A 208 20.68 -37.99 -0.79
CA TRP A 208 20.83 -39.44 -0.63
C TRP A 208 19.80 -40.26 -1.42
N PHE A 209 18.71 -39.64 -1.88
CA PHE A 209 17.64 -40.28 -2.66
C PHE A 209 17.48 -39.54 -3.99
N SER A 210 18.31 -39.91 -4.96
CA SER A 210 18.18 -39.45 -6.35
C SER A 210 16.80 -39.82 -6.90
N GLY A 211 16.03 -38.80 -7.29
CA GLY A 211 14.87 -38.93 -8.17
C GLY A 211 13.53 -38.90 -7.45
N ASP A 212 13.09 -37.73 -7.01
CA ASP A 212 11.74 -37.28 -7.36
C ASP A 212 11.60 -35.78 -7.08
N HIS A 213 11.24 -35.04 -8.13
CA HIS A 213 10.90 -33.63 -8.06
C HIS A 213 9.54 -33.48 -7.37
N PHE A 214 9.52 -33.52 -6.04
CA PHE A 214 8.38 -33.04 -5.27
C PHE A 214 8.35 -31.51 -5.35
N ASP A 215 7.62 -31.02 -6.36
CA ASP A 215 7.12 -29.65 -6.47
C ASP A 215 6.19 -29.36 -5.29
N SER A 216 6.79 -29.10 -4.13
CA SER A 216 6.08 -28.61 -2.95
C SER A 216 5.90 -27.11 -3.15
N GLY A 217 4.78 -26.72 -3.76
CA GLY A 217 4.34 -25.34 -4.04
C GLY A 217 4.27 -24.42 -2.81
N THR A 218 5.43 -24.18 -2.19
CA THR A 218 5.64 -23.51 -0.93
C THR A 218 6.77 -22.51 -1.16
N LEU A 219 6.48 -21.22 -1.06
CA LEU A 219 7.42 -20.06 -1.04
C LEU A 219 8.47 -19.89 -2.16
N GLU A 220 8.69 -20.82 -3.10
CA GLU A 220 9.63 -20.64 -4.22
C GLU A 220 9.22 -19.50 -5.17
N ASP A 221 7.94 -19.14 -5.15
CA ASP A 221 7.33 -18.14 -6.01
C ASP A 221 7.22 -16.75 -5.35
N ASP A 222 7.89 -16.53 -4.22
CA ASP A 222 7.90 -15.23 -3.53
C ASP A 222 9.15 -14.41 -3.90
N PRO A 223 9.06 -13.47 -4.85
CA PRO A 223 10.21 -12.73 -5.36
C PRO A 223 10.85 -11.77 -4.34
N PHE A 224 10.23 -11.56 -3.18
CA PHE A 224 10.72 -10.61 -2.17
C PHE A 224 11.39 -11.28 -0.97
N ALA A 225 11.17 -12.58 -0.76
CA ALA A 225 11.62 -13.28 0.44
C ALA A 225 13.15 -13.22 0.64
N GLU A 226 13.92 -13.30 -0.45
CA GLU A 226 15.38 -13.20 -0.39
C GLU A 226 15.84 -11.80 0.05
N ARG A 227 15.27 -10.76 -0.57
CA ARG A 227 15.61 -9.35 -0.27
C ARG A 227 15.21 -8.94 1.15
N GLU A 228 14.07 -9.44 1.64
CA GLU A 228 13.63 -9.22 3.01
C GLU A 228 14.50 -9.96 4.04
N GLY A 229 15.04 -11.12 3.64
CA GLY A 229 15.94 -11.93 4.46
C GLY A 229 17.38 -11.44 4.49
N SER A 230 17.83 -10.67 3.51
CA SER A 230 19.22 -10.19 3.36
C SER A 230 19.51 -8.83 4.03
N ILE A 231 18.62 -8.37 4.90
CA ILE A 231 18.82 -7.11 5.65
C ILE A 231 20.01 -7.26 6.61
N ASP A 232 21.05 -6.44 6.40
CA ASP A 232 22.23 -6.40 7.27
C ASP A 232 21.96 -5.61 8.56
N GLU A 233 21.73 -6.34 9.65
CA GLU A 233 21.46 -5.77 10.97
C GLU A 233 22.66 -5.00 11.53
N ARG A 234 23.90 -5.34 11.15
CA ARG A 234 25.11 -4.64 11.60
C ARG A 234 25.22 -3.29 10.94
N PHE A 235 24.91 -3.21 9.64
CA PHE A 235 24.86 -1.94 8.93
C PHE A 235 23.77 -1.03 9.52
N ILE A 236 22.58 -1.55 9.77
CA ILE A 236 21.53 -0.74 10.43
C ILE A 236 21.97 -0.31 11.81
N GLY A 237 22.60 -1.19 12.59
CA GLY A 237 23.09 -0.85 13.91
C GLY A 237 24.18 0.22 13.90
N SER A 238 25.08 0.20 12.92
CA SER A 238 26.12 1.23 12.76
C SER A 238 25.53 2.60 12.39
N VAL A 239 24.51 2.63 11.52
CA VAL A 239 23.78 3.86 11.18
C VAL A 239 22.98 4.41 12.36
N MET A 240 22.35 3.53 13.14
CA MET A 240 21.51 3.91 14.29
C MET A 240 22.30 4.17 15.58
N GLY A 241 23.60 3.86 15.61
CA GLY A 241 24.45 3.96 16.80
C GLY A 241 24.08 3.00 17.93
N GLN A 242 23.33 1.94 17.64
CA GLN A 242 22.86 0.97 18.62
C GLN A 242 22.84 -0.44 18.02
N VAL A 243 23.04 -1.46 18.85
CA VAL A 243 22.91 -2.86 18.39
C VAL A 243 21.45 -3.12 18.05
N VAL A 244 21.19 -3.51 16.81
CA VAL A 244 19.85 -3.88 16.34
C VAL A 244 19.81 -5.39 16.18
N ASN A 245 18.83 -6.01 16.83
CA ASN A 245 18.47 -7.40 16.65
C ASN A 245 16.96 -7.47 16.40
N TYR A 246 16.55 -7.80 15.18
CA TYR A 246 15.13 -7.85 14.81
C TYR A 246 14.39 -9.04 15.42
N ASP A 247 15.11 -10.04 15.94
CA ASP A 247 14.52 -11.21 16.59
C ASP A 247 14.19 -10.97 18.06
N GLU A 248 14.91 -10.06 18.71
CA GLU A 248 14.67 -9.63 20.10
C GLU A 248 13.77 -8.39 20.18
N PHE A 249 13.58 -7.69 19.05
CA PHE A 249 12.75 -6.50 18.98
C PHE A 249 11.30 -6.81 19.41
N ALA A 250 10.78 -6.04 20.37
CA ALA A 250 9.47 -6.21 21.01
C ALA A 250 9.27 -7.45 21.91
N GLN A 251 10.33 -8.04 22.47
CA GLN A 251 10.16 -8.80 23.72
C GLN A 251 9.76 -7.84 24.85
N VAL A 252 8.45 -7.74 25.10
CA VAL A 252 7.97 -7.23 26.39
C VAL A 252 7.98 -8.43 27.33
N ASP A 253 8.81 -8.37 28.39
CA ASP A 253 8.97 -9.42 29.39
C ASP A 253 7.70 -9.57 30.23
N ASN A 254 6.64 -10.14 29.63
CA ASN A 254 5.33 -10.31 30.23
C ASN A 254 5.13 -11.73 30.80
N GLY A 255 6.20 -12.51 31.01
CA GLY A 255 6.15 -13.85 31.63
C GLY A 255 5.33 -14.90 30.88
N ARG A 256 4.79 -14.58 29.70
CA ARG A 256 4.09 -15.51 28.81
C ARG A 256 4.96 -15.72 27.59
N ALA A 257 5.50 -16.92 27.44
CA ALA A 257 6.18 -17.33 26.21
C ALA A 257 5.26 -17.03 25.03
N HIS A 258 5.63 -16.06 24.20
CA HIS A 258 4.88 -15.77 23.00
C HIS A 258 5.08 -16.94 22.05
N GLU A 259 4.08 -17.81 21.93
CA GLU A 259 4.11 -18.88 20.95
C GLU A 259 4.08 -18.24 19.55
N PRO A 260 5.14 -18.41 18.73
CA PRO A 260 5.15 -17.89 17.38
C PRO A 260 3.92 -18.42 16.65
N LYS A 261 3.20 -17.58 15.90
CA LYS A 261 2.14 -18.05 15.01
C LYS A 261 2.70 -19.15 14.13
N LYS A 262 2.23 -20.39 14.36
CA LYS A 262 2.91 -21.61 13.91
C LYS A 262 3.02 -21.73 12.38
N ARG A 263 2.21 -20.98 11.60
CA ARG A 263 2.24 -20.91 10.13
C ARG A 263 1.68 -19.57 9.64
N PHE A 264 2.36 -18.91 8.70
CA PHE A 264 1.83 -17.76 7.96
C PHE A 264 1.32 -18.22 6.60
N SER A 265 0.13 -17.76 6.21
CA SER A 265 -0.34 -17.95 4.83
C SER A 265 0.31 -16.92 3.90
N ARG A 266 0.31 -17.19 2.58
CA ARG A 266 0.73 -16.22 1.55
C ARG A 266 -0.03 -14.89 1.68
N LYS A 267 -1.31 -14.96 2.05
CA LYS A 267 -2.16 -13.78 2.27
C LYS A 267 -1.72 -12.98 3.49
N ASP A 268 -1.27 -13.63 4.56
CA ASP A 268 -0.78 -12.94 5.75
C ASP A 268 0.53 -12.19 5.48
N ILE A 269 1.44 -12.82 4.73
CA ILE A 269 2.70 -12.21 4.28
C ILE A 269 2.39 -10.97 3.41
N GLU A 270 1.48 -11.11 2.45
CA GLU A 270 1.10 -10.01 1.56
C GLU A 270 0.38 -8.87 2.31
N ASN A 271 -0.53 -9.19 3.23
CA ASN A 271 -1.17 -8.18 4.06
C ASN A 271 -0.16 -7.39 4.90
N HIS A 272 0.82 -8.07 5.51
CA HIS A 272 1.88 -7.41 6.28
C HIS A 272 2.70 -6.47 5.39
N ARG A 273 3.07 -6.94 4.21
CA ARG A 273 3.77 -6.16 3.18
C ARG A 273 3.01 -4.89 2.79
N ILE A 274 1.71 -4.99 2.51
CA ILE A 274 0.89 -3.82 2.16
C ILE A 274 0.82 -2.84 3.34
N LEU A 275 0.72 -3.33 4.58
CA LEU A 275 0.74 -2.47 5.77
C LEU A 275 2.07 -1.73 5.92
N CYS A 276 3.20 -2.39 5.67
CA CYS A 276 4.52 -1.76 5.66
C CYS A 276 4.62 -0.68 4.58
N ASP A 277 4.10 -0.93 3.38
CA ASP A 277 4.11 0.06 2.30
C ASP A 277 3.24 1.28 2.65
N LEU A 278 2.06 1.07 3.26
CA LEU A 278 1.21 2.15 3.77
C LEU A 278 1.88 2.92 4.92
N TYR A 279 2.60 2.24 5.80
CA TYR A 279 3.38 2.89 6.87
C TYR A 279 4.46 3.81 6.28
N TRP A 280 5.22 3.34 5.29
CA TRP A 280 6.23 4.16 4.61
C TRP A 280 5.62 5.31 3.82
N TRP A 281 4.45 5.10 3.23
CA TRP A 281 3.72 6.16 2.54
C TRP A 281 3.22 7.24 3.51
N TYR A 282 2.68 6.84 4.66
CA TYR A 282 2.37 7.75 5.77
C TYR A 282 3.60 8.55 6.21
N LYS A 283 4.74 7.89 6.42
CA LYS A 283 5.98 8.55 6.89
C LYS A 283 6.45 9.64 5.94
N LYS A 284 6.35 9.41 4.63
CA LYS A 284 6.69 10.44 3.63
C LYS A 284 5.82 11.67 3.78
N GLN A 285 4.50 11.49 3.93
CA GLN A 285 3.61 12.63 4.15
C GLN A 285 3.89 13.34 5.46
N ASP A 286 4.14 12.62 6.55
CA ASP A 286 4.44 13.18 7.88
C ASP A 286 5.73 14.04 7.84
N ILE A 287 6.76 13.56 7.13
CA ILE A 287 8.01 14.32 6.88
C ILE A 287 7.73 15.59 6.08
N ILE A 288 7.01 15.49 4.95
CA ILE A 288 6.70 16.66 4.11
C ILE A 288 5.85 17.67 4.89
N GLN A 289 4.85 17.20 5.64
CA GLN A 289 4.00 18.05 6.48
C GLN A 289 4.84 18.78 7.53
N THR A 290 5.76 18.08 8.19
CA THR A 290 6.69 18.63 9.17
C THR A 290 7.57 19.71 8.54
N LEU A 291 8.16 19.44 7.38
CA LEU A 291 8.99 20.41 6.64
C LEU A 291 8.21 21.67 6.26
N ILE A 292 6.96 21.52 5.80
CA ILE A 292 6.12 22.66 5.38
C ILE A 292 5.65 23.49 6.58
N SER A 293 5.31 22.83 7.69
CA SER A 293 4.67 23.50 8.84
C SER A 293 5.59 23.86 10.00
N GLY A 294 6.83 23.38 10.00
CA GLY A 294 7.76 23.53 11.12
C GLY A 294 7.35 22.80 12.40
N LYS A 295 6.32 21.94 12.35
CA LYS A 295 5.86 21.15 13.51
C LYS A 295 6.70 19.88 13.68
N LYS A 296 6.61 19.25 14.84
CA LYS A 296 7.26 17.96 15.11
C LYS A 296 6.54 16.82 14.35
N LEU A 297 7.29 15.76 14.04
CA LEU A 297 6.78 14.52 13.46
C LEU A 297 5.69 13.88 14.36
N LEU A 298 4.57 13.50 13.78
CA LEU A 298 3.42 12.99 14.53
C LEU A 298 3.69 11.61 15.15
N LEU A 299 4.45 10.77 14.45
CA LEU A 299 4.75 9.40 14.93
C LEU A 299 6.03 9.32 15.80
N VAL A 300 6.73 10.43 16.02
CA VAL A 300 7.88 10.51 16.95
C VAL A 300 7.46 10.78 18.40
N ASN A 301 6.19 11.16 18.63
CA ASN A 301 5.61 11.19 19.96
C ASN A 301 5.38 9.77 20.48
N LEU A 302 6.46 9.06 20.81
CA LEU A 302 6.44 8.02 21.84
C LEU A 302 5.91 8.69 23.11
N PRO A 303 4.92 8.12 23.82
CA PRO A 303 4.70 8.53 25.19
C PRO A 303 6.02 8.33 25.93
N ASP A 304 6.46 9.34 26.67
CA ASP A 304 7.55 9.20 27.63
C ASP A 304 7.31 7.91 28.41
N ARG A 305 8.19 6.92 28.21
CA ARG A 305 8.25 5.71 29.02
C ARG A 305 9.20 5.96 30.16
#